data_AF-A0AAW0KMG4-F1
#
_entry.id   AF-A0AAW0KMG4-F1
#
_cell.length_a   1.000
_cell.length_b   1.000
_cell.length_c   1.000
_cell.angle_alpha   90.00
_cell.angle_beta   90.00
_cell.angle_gamma   90.00
#
_symmetry.space_group_name_H-M   'P 1'
#
loop_
_entity.id
_entity.type
_entity.pdbx_description
1 polymer ?
#
loop_
_entity_poly.entity_id
_entity_poly.type
_entity_poly.pdbx_seq_one_letter_code
_entity_poly.pdbx_strand_id
1 'polypeptide(L)'
;MTSLVAEANIITVSIDYRLAPEHHIPIAYEDSWAAEGWLSDHADFQRVFLAGDSAGGNIVYNMVARAEIEDLAGIEILGACLVHTYFGRKDFEVDNYWLFVCPNTSGINDPRINPAMDSRLSSLECTRVLICVAEKDVLKERGLLFCETLRKSGWDGEVQIVEIEGEEHVFHLFNPDCEKAVILLKRLASFFNQDRAN
;
A
#
# COMPACT_ATOMS: atom_id res chain seq x y z
N MET A 1 4.30 -0.30 -15.05
CA MET A 1 3.16 0.65 -14.97
C MET A 1 2.28 0.63 -16.23
N THR A 2 2.83 0.85 -17.43
CA THR A 2 2.05 0.87 -18.70
C THR A 2 1.25 -0.42 -18.96
N SER A 3 1.83 -1.59 -18.71
CA SER A 3 1.14 -2.87 -18.89
C SER A 3 -0.05 -3.04 -17.94
N LEU A 4 0.05 -2.53 -16.71
CA LEU A 4 -1.03 -2.58 -15.72
C LEU A 4 -2.18 -1.63 -16.12
N VAL A 5 -1.85 -0.42 -16.59
CA VAL A 5 -2.81 0.53 -17.15
C VAL A 5 -3.59 -0.09 -18.32
N ALA A 6 -2.89 -0.75 -19.24
CA ALA A 6 -3.51 -1.38 -20.40
C ALA A 6 -4.40 -2.58 -20.01
N GLU A 7 -3.94 -3.44 -19.10
CA GLU A 7 -4.70 -4.61 -18.63
C GLU A 7 -5.93 -4.21 -17.82
N ALA A 8 -5.80 -3.21 -16.93
CA ALA A 8 -6.86 -2.77 -16.04
C ALA A 8 -7.81 -1.76 -16.69
N ASN A 9 -7.41 -1.09 -17.77
CA ASN A 9 -8.14 0.03 -18.38
C ASN A 9 -8.41 1.17 -17.38
N ILE A 10 -7.35 1.64 -16.74
CA ILE A 10 -7.39 2.69 -15.70
C ILE A 10 -6.48 3.86 -16.04
N ILE A 11 -6.68 5.00 -15.37
CA ILE A 11 -5.68 6.06 -15.29
C ILE A 11 -4.79 5.77 -14.09
N THR A 12 -3.47 5.89 -14.25
CA THR A 12 -2.52 5.79 -13.14
C THR A 12 -1.74 7.09 -13.03
N VAL A 13 -1.63 7.59 -11.79
CA VAL A 13 -0.79 8.73 -11.43
C VAL A 13 0.32 8.18 -10.56
N SER A 14 1.57 8.33 -11.02
CA SER A 14 2.74 7.98 -10.23
C SER A 14 3.25 9.23 -9.54
N ILE A 15 3.34 9.19 -8.22
CA ILE A 15 3.77 10.34 -7.43
C ILE A 15 5.29 10.30 -7.27
N ASP A 16 5.95 11.35 -7.74
CA ASP A 16 7.39 11.60 -7.49
C ASP A 16 7.55 12.30 -6.13
N TYR A 17 7.25 11.56 -5.05
CA TYR A 17 7.31 12.07 -3.70
C TYR A 17 8.76 12.33 -3.26
N ARG A 18 8.96 13.33 -2.39
CA ARG A 18 10.30 13.66 -1.91
C ARG A 18 10.88 12.55 -1.03
N LEU A 19 12.19 12.34 -1.17
CA LEU A 19 12.92 11.24 -0.54
C LEU A 19 13.73 11.69 0.68
N ALA A 20 13.96 10.74 1.59
CA ALA A 20 14.96 10.87 2.63
C ALA A 20 16.37 10.72 2.03
N PRO A 21 17.40 11.37 2.61
CA PRO A 21 17.42 12.05 3.90
C PRO A 21 17.01 13.53 3.86
N GLU A 22 16.88 14.13 2.67
CA GLU A 22 16.49 15.54 2.53
C GLU A 22 15.09 15.80 3.10
N HIS A 23 14.19 14.83 2.93
CA HIS A 23 12.81 14.89 3.37
C HIS A 23 12.37 13.59 4.06
N HIS A 24 12.50 13.55 5.39
CA HIS A 24 12.05 12.42 6.21
C HIS A 24 10.52 12.26 6.24
N ILE A 25 10.05 11.09 6.65
CA ILE A 25 8.64 10.84 7.00
C ILE A 25 8.17 11.88 8.04
N PRO A 26 7.02 12.56 7.84
CA PRO A 26 5.90 12.19 6.97
C PRO A 26 5.85 12.83 5.57
N ILE A 27 6.90 13.50 5.09
CA ILE A 27 6.83 14.25 3.82
C ILE A 27 6.41 13.38 2.63
N ALA A 28 6.93 12.15 2.52
CA ALA A 28 6.52 11.24 1.46
C ALA A 28 5.01 10.90 1.50
N TYR A 29 4.41 10.85 2.70
CA TYR A 29 2.97 10.62 2.86
C TYR A 29 2.16 11.85 2.46
N GLU A 30 2.64 13.05 2.80
CA GLU A 30 2.00 14.32 2.42
C GLU A 30 2.03 14.54 0.91
N ASP A 31 3.18 14.30 0.26
CA ASP A 31 3.32 14.42 -1.19
C ASP A 31 2.41 13.43 -1.93
N SER A 32 2.23 12.23 -1.37
CA SER A 32 1.37 11.19 -1.96
C SER A 32 -0.12 11.46 -1.77
N TRP A 33 -0.49 12.33 -0.82
CA TRP A 33 -1.89 12.72 -0.57
C TRP A 33 -2.41 13.77 -1.54
N ALA A 34 -1.52 14.54 -2.16
CA ALA A 34 -1.91 15.65 -3.02
C ALA A 34 -2.57 15.17 -4.31
N ALA A 35 -3.90 15.24 -4.37
CA ALA A 35 -4.64 15.12 -5.62
C ALA A 35 -4.50 16.44 -6.41
N GLU A 36 -3.93 16.37 -7.61
CA GLU A 36 -3.87 17.54 -8.48
C GLU A 36 -5.27 17.93 -8.97
N GLY A 37 -5.64 19.21 -8.82
CA GLY A 37 -6.93 19.72 -9.29
C GLY A 37 -7.15 19.57 -10.81
N TRP A 38 -6.13 19.26 -11.60
CA TRP A 38 -6.31 18.90 -13.01
C TRP A 38 -6.99 17.53 -13.18
N LEU A 39 -6.73 16.60 -12.26
CA LEU A 39 -7.25 15.24 -12.35
C LEU A 39 -8.77 15.22 -12.17
N SER A 40 -9.36 16.16 -11.41
CA SER A 40 -10.83 16.25 -11.21
C SER A 40 -11.63 16.37 -12.49
N ASP A 41 -11.01 16.92 -13.55
CA ASP A 41 -11.64 17.05 -14.86
C ASP A 41 -11.46 15.79 -15.74
N HIS A 42 -10.64 14.82 -15.32
CA HIS A 42 -10.15 13.71 -16.15
C HIS A 42 -10.34 12.31 -15.54
N ALA A 43 -10.70 12.22 -14.25
CA ALA A 43 -10.83 10.97 -13.53
C ALA A 43 -12.08 10.94 -12.64
N ASP A 44 -12.59 9.73 -12.41
CA ASP A 44 -13.68 9.49 -11.46
C ASP A 44 -13.12 9.36 -10.04
N PHE A 45 -13.29 10.42 -9.25
CA PHE A 45 -12.87 10.44 -7.85
C PHE A 45 -13.75 9.61 -6.92
N GLN A 46 -14.88 9.09 -7.39
CA GLN A 46 -15.69 8.13 -6.63
C GLN A 46 -15.16 6.68 -6.75
N ARG A 47 -14.07 6.49 -7.51
CA ARG A 47 -13.46 5.18 -7.75
C ARG A 47 -11.93 5.26 -7.72
N VAL A 48 -11.37 5.61 -6.57
CA VAL A 48 -9.91 5.68 -6.40
C VAL A 48 -9.36 4.41 -5.76
N PHE A 49 -8.23 3.93 -6.30
CA PHE A 49 -7.43 2.88 -5.69
C PHE A 49 -6.03 3.41 -5.43
N LEU A 50 -5.47 3.07 -4.26
CA LEU A 50 -4.09 3.35 -3.93
C LEU A 50 -3.27 2.06 -4.06
N ALA A 51 -2.12 2.11 -4.71
CA ALA A 51 -1.28 0.94 -4.92
C ALA A 51 0.19 1.29 -4.75
N GLY A 52 0.94 0.41 -4.09
CA GLY A 52 2.36 0.62 -3.86
C GLY A 52 3.08 -0.66 -3.49
N ASP A 53 4.35 -0.74 -3.88
CA ASP A 53 5.25 -1.83 -3.57
C ASP A 53 6.27 -1.44 -2.49
N SER A 54 6.67 -2.38 -1.63
CA SER A 54 7.70 -2.15 -0.62
C SER A 54 7.43 -0.91 0.25
N ALA A 55 8.30 0.11 0.21
CA ALA A 55 8.11 1.40 0.87
C ALA A 55 6.87 2.16 0.33
N GLY A 56 6.54 2.02 -0.95
CA GLY A 56 5.30 2.53 -1.52
C GLY A 56 4.06 1.89 -0.90
N GLY A 57 4.11 0.60 -0.57
CA GLY A 57 3.03 -0.05 0.18
C GLY A 57 2.88 0.53 1.59
N ASN A 58 3.99 0.93 2.23
CA ASN A 58 3.97 1.59 3.53
C ASN A 58 3.31 2.98 3.44
N ILE A 59 3.61 3.72 2.37
CA ILE A 59 2.96 5.00 2.07
C ILE A 59 1.45 4.81 1.88
N VAL A 60 1.03 3.85 1.04
CA VAL A 60 -0.39 3.55 0.80
C VAL A 60 -1.11 3.22 2.10
N TYR A 61 -0.55 2.35 2.94
CA TYR A 61 -1.14 2.03 4.24
C TYR A 61 -1.33 3.28 5.10
N ASN A 62 -0.29 4.11 5.23
CA ASN A 62 -0.36 5.30 6.06
C ASN A 62 -1.30 6.37 5.51
N MET A 63 -1.51 6.42 4.19
CA MET A 63 -2.51 7.29 3.56
C MET A 63 -3.93 6.82 3.88
N VAL A 64 -4.25 5.53 3.67
CA VAL A 64 -5.61 5.02 3.98
C VAL A 64 -5.93 5.04 5.48
N ALA A 65 -4.91 4.95 6.34
CA ALA A 65 -5.07 5.11 7.78
C ALA A 65 -5.17 6.58 8.23
N ARG A 66 -4.73 7.55 7.40
CA ARG A 66 -4.79 9.00 7.71
C ARG A 66 -6.11 9.63 7.28
N ALA A 67 -6.74 9.07 6.24
CA ALA A 67 -7.90 9.61 5.54
C ALA A 67 -9.13 9.94 6.42
N GLU A 68 -9.30 9.30 7.58
CA GLU A 68 -10.38 9.64 8.52
C GLU A 68 -10.23 11.06 9.13
N ILE A 69 -9.00 11.59 9.16
CA ILE A 69 -8.66 12.82 9.89
C ILE A 69 -8.76 14.08 9.01
N GLU A 70 -8.80 13.93 7.68
CA GLU A 70 -8.78 15.03 6.72
C GLU A 70 -9.86 14.85 5.65
N ASP A 71 -10.65 15.91 5.38
CA ASP A 71 -11.67 15.92 4.33
C ASP A 71 -11.02 15.55 2.99
N LEU A 72 -11.49 14.44 2.40
CA LEU A 72 -11.02 13.90 1.14
C LEU A 72 -11.41 14.74 -0.06
N ALA A 73 -12.04 15.90 0.13
CA ALA A 73 -12.49 16.78 -0.96
C ALA A 73 -13.35 16.03 -2.01
N GLY A 74 -14.10 15.02 -1.56
CA GLY A 74 -14.96 14.18 -2.41
C GLY A 74 -14.27 12.97 -3.06
N ILE A 75 -13.07 12.60 -2.64
CA ILE A 75 -12.38 11.38 -3.10
C ILE A 75 -12.88 10.15 -2.31
N GLU A 76 -13.38 9.14 -3.01
CA GLU A 76 -13.73 7.84 -2.42
C GLU A 76 -12.66 6.80 -2.74
N ILE A 77 -11.88 6.42 -1.72
CA ILE A 77 -10.87 5.37 -1.82
C ILE A 77 -11.58 4.02 -1.71
N LEU A 78 -11.77 3.31 -2.82
CA LEU A 78 -12.42 2.00 -2.78
C LEU A 78 -11.50 0.90 -2.28
N GLY A 79 -10.22 0.96 -2.62
CA GLY A 79 -9.29 -0.07 -2.18
C GLY A 79 -7.81 0.30 -2.17
N ALA A 80 -7.06 -0.44 -1.37
CA ALA A 80 -5.62 -0.35 -1.27
C ALA A 80 -4.96 -1.66 -1.75
N CYS A 81 -3.92 -1.54 -2.57
CA CYS A 81 -3.07 -2.66 -2.94
C CYS A 81 -1.67 -2.51 -2.36
N LEU A 82 -1.28 -3.51 -1.58
CA LEU A 82 -0.11 -3.55 -0.74
C LEU A 82 0.80 -4.68 -1.22
N VAL A 83 1.77 -4.35 -2.08
CA VAL A 83 2.66 -5.34 -2.68
C VAL A 83 3.97 -5.40 -1.91
N HIS A 84 4.27 -6.53 -1.27
CA HIS A 84 5.52 -6.74 -0.52
C HIS A 84 5.81 -5.64 0.50
N THR A 85 4.77 -5.18 1.21
CA THR A 85 4.80 -3.93 1.98
C THR A 85 5.82 -3.92 3.10
N TYR A 86 6.53 -2.79 3.22
CA TYR A 86 7.44 -2.56 4.32
C TYR A 86 6.69 -2.19 5.61
N PHE A 87 6.68 -3.12 6.57
CA PHE A 87 6.17 -2.93 7.93
C PHE A 87 7.28 -3.19 8.97
N GLY A 88 8.53 -2.79 8.68
CA GLY A 88 9.69 -3.19 9.48
C GLY A 88 9.97 -4.70 9.39
N ARG A 89 10.98 -5.20 10.11
CA ARG A 89 11.35 -6.63 10.11
C ARG A 89 10.71 -7.39 11.27
N LYS A 90 10.63 -8.71 11.13
CA LYS A 90 10.05 -9.62 12.15
C LYS A 90 10.85 -9.61 13.46
N ASP A 91 12.12 -9.26 13.39
CA ASP A 91 13.12 -9.42 14.45
C ASP A 91 12.92 -8.47 15.65
N PHE A 92 11.80 -7.73 15.68
CA PHE A 92 11.46 -6.70 16.66
C PHE A 92 12.48 -5.57 16.81
N GLU A 93 13.45 -5.49 15.91
CA GLU A 93 14.39 -4.37 15.79
C GLU A 93 14.00 -3.50 14.60
N VAL A 94 14.17 -2.19 14.79
CA VAL A 94 14.08 -1.23 13.71
C VAL A 94 15.34 -1.33 12.89
N ASP A 95 15.20 -1.65 11.60
CA ASP A 95 16.36 -1.67 10.72
C ASP A 95 16.85 -0.24 10.38
N ASN A 96 18.08 -0.17 9.89
CA ASN A 96 18.70 1.11 9.56
C ASN A 96 17.95 1.88 8.45
N TYR A 97 17.16 1.21 7.60
CA TYR A 97 16.37 1.90 6.59
C TYR A 97 15.27 2.73 7.26
N TRP A 98 14.56 2.17 8.24
CA TRP A 98 13.54 2.94 8.96
C TRP A 98 14.15 4.08 9.79
N LEU A 99 15.28 3.85 10.47
CA LEU A 99 15.99 4.92 11.19
C LEU A 99 16.45 6.05 10.26
N PHE A 100 16.83 5.70 9.02
CA PHE A 100 17.22 6.66 8.00
C PHE A 100 16.06 7.49 7.48
N VAL A 101 14.89 6.88 7.20
CA VAL A 101 13.73 7.61 6.65
C VAL A 101 12.87 8.27 7.73
N CYS A 102 12.92 7.78 8.96
CA CYS A 102 12.12 8.25 10.09
C CYS A 102 12.96 8.34 11.38
N PRO A 103 13.85 9.34 11.51
CA PRO A 103 14.74 9.49 12.67
C PRO A 103 13.99 9.72 13.99
N ASN A 104 12.75 10.22 13.94
CA ASN A 104 11.88 10.46 15.10
C ASN A 104 10.98 9.25 15.43
N THR A 105 11.32 8.05 14.96
CA THR A 105 10.56 6.82 15.20
C THR A 105 10.46 6.48 16.69
N SER A 106 9.33 5.89 17.09
CA SER A 106 9.19 5.24 18.42
C SER A 106 9.73 3.81 18.44
N GLY A 107 10.66 3.49 17.56
CA GLY A 107 11.24 2.16 17.45
C GLY A 107 10.29 1.17 16.78
N ILE A 108 10.35 -0.09 17.23
CA ILE A 108 9.52 -1.18 16.67
C ILE A 108 8.02 -0.96 16.91
N ASN A 109 7.68 -0.12 17.87
CA ASN A 109 6.29 0.21 18.20
C ASN A 109 5.75 1.39 17.38
N ASP A 110 6.51 1.91 16.42
CA ASP A 110 6.03 2.98 15.55
C ASP A 110 4.84 2.50 14.70
N PRO A 111 3.65 3.11 14.84
CA PRO A 111 2.43 2.63 14.17
C PRO A 111 2.56 2.68 12.65
N ARG A 112 3.44 3.54 12.10
CA ARG A 112 3.64 3.66 10.65
C ARG A 112 4.26 2.42 10.03
N ILE A 113 5.02 1.64 10.81
CA ILE A 113 5.59 0.36 10.37
C ILE A 113 5.05 -0.82 11.16
N ASN A 114 4.34 -0.61 12.26
CA ASN A 114 3.81 -1.69 13.07
C ASN A 114 2.29 -1.55 13.22
N PRO A 115 1.52 -2.12 12.28
CA PRO A 115 0.05 -2.01 12.30
C PRO A 115 -0.61 -2.56 13.57
N ALA A 116 0.03 -3.49 14.28
CA ALA A 116 -0.47 -3.98 15.57
C ALA A 116 -0.45 -2.91 16.67
N MET A 117 0.30 -1.83 16.49
CA MET A 117 0.37 -0.67 17.38
C MET A 117 -0.45 0.51 16.85
N ASP A 118 -1.08 0.39 15.68
CA ASP A 118 -1.83 1.47 15.06
C ASP A 118 -3.31 1.41 15.43
N SER A 119 -3.76 2.39 16.23
CA SER A 119 -5.15 2.50 16.64
C SER A 119 -6.10 2.87 15.50
N ARG A 120 -5.58 3.33 14.35
CA ARG A 120 -6.37 3.71 13.16
C ARG A 120 -6.79 2.51 12.31
N LEU A 121 -6.32 1.31 12.65
CA LEU A 121 -6.49 0.12 11.82
C LEU A 121 -7.96 -0.29 11.64
N SER A 122 -8.83 -0.02 12.62
CA SER A 122 -10.26 -0.35 12.55
C SER A 122 -11.07 0.61 11.66
N SER A 123 -10.47 1.74 11.25
CA SER A 123 -11.12 2.83 10.53
C SER A 123 -10.37 3.21 9.26
N LEU A 124 -9.74 2.23 8.59
CA LEU A 124 -9.17 2.49 7.26
C LEU A 124 -10.28 2.95 6.32
N GLU A 125 -10.05 4.05 5.62
CA GLU A 125 -11.05 4.69 4.75
C GLU A 125 -11.45 3.83 3.54
N CYS A 126 -10.57 2.91 3.15
CA CYS A 126 -10.87 2.02 2.04
C CYS A 126 -11.79 0.86 2.45
N THR A 127 -12.55 0.33 1.49
CA THR A 127 -13.43 -0.83 1.72
C THR A 127 -12.77 -2.17 1.42
N ARG A 128 -11.65 -2.16 0.69
CA ARG A 128 -10.99 -3.36 0.17
C ARG A 128 -9.48 -3.24 0.27
N VAL A 129 -8.81 -4.29 0.71
CA VAL A 129 -7.35 -4.36 0.80
C VAL A 129 -6.86 -5.64 0.12
N LEU A 130 -5.98 -5.51 -0.86
CA LEU A 130 -5.24 -6.62 -1.45
C LEU A 130 -3.80 -6.60 -0.96
N ILE A 131 -3.39 -7.67 -0.27
CA ILE A 131 -2.02 -7.87 0.20
C ILE A 131 -1.35 -8.90 -0.70
N CYS A 132 -0.22 -8.54 -1.32
CA CYS A 132 0.59 -9.48 -2.07
C CYS A 132 1.92 -9.71 -1.34
N VAL A 133 2.27 -10.96 -1.07
CA VAL A 133 3.53 -11.37 -0.44
C VAL A 133 4.29 -12.32 -1.37
N ALA A 134 5.61 -12.35 -1.29
CA ALA A 134 6.44 -13.32 -2.01
C ALA A 134 7.04 -14.33 -1.02
N GLU A 135 7.08 -15.61 -1.39
CA GLU A 135 7.42 -16.70 -0.47
C GLU A 135 8.79 -16.51 0.21
N LYS A 136 9.78 -16.04 -0.55
CA LYS A 136 11.17 -15.86 -0.10
C LYS A 136 11.46 -14.45 0.42
N ASP A 137 10.45 -13.58 0.48
CA ASP A 137 10.61 -12.22 0.97
C ASP A 137 10.74 -12.19 2.50
N VAL A 138 11.77 -11.50 2.99
CA VAL A 138 11.99 -11.26 4.43
C VAL A 138 10.85 -10.48 5.09
N LEU A 139 10.07 -9.72 4.31
CA LEU A 139 8.90 -8.96 4.76
C LEU A 139 7.60 -9.76 4.74
N LYS A 140 7.57 -10.97 4.16
CA LYS A 140 6.36 -11.80 4.02
C LYS A 140 5.59 -11.89 5.33
N GLU A 141 6.30 -12.28 6.39
CA GLU A 141 5.72 -12.50 7.72
C GLU A 141 5.03 -11.25 8.27
N ARG A 142 5.52 -10.05 7.92
CA ARG A 142 4.93 -8.78 8.35
C ARG A 142 3.69 -8.45 7.53
N GLY A 143 3.66 -8.79 6.24
CA GLY A 143 2.44 -8.74 5.41
C GLY A 143 1.36 -9.71 5.90
N LEU A 144 1.73 -10.94 6.27
CA LEU A 144 0.82 -11.93 6.88
C LEU A 144 0.27 -11.42 8.23
N LEU A 145 1.15 -10.90 9.10
CA LEU A 145 0.75 -10.32 10.39
C LEU A 145 -0.20 -9.14 10.21
N PHE A 146 0.05 -8.26 9.24
CA PHE A 146 -0.85 -7.16 8.92
C PHE A 146 -2.25 -7.67 8.55
N CYS A 147 -2.34 -8.67 7.67
CA CYS A 147 -3.61 -9.28 7.27
C CYS A 147 -4.40 -9.82 8.48
N GLU A 148 -3.73 -10.56 9.37
CA GLU A 148 -4.36 -11.07 10.59
C GLU A 148 -4.79 -9.96 11.56
N THR A 149 -3.96 -8.92 11.70
CA THR A 149 -4.24 -7.80 12.59
C THR A 149 -5.42 -7.00 12.07
N LEU A 150 -5.48 -6.73 10.76
CA LEU A 150 -6.59 -6.03 10.12
C LEU A 150 -7.91 -6.79 10.31
N ARG A 151 -7.93 -8.11 10.11
CA ARG A 151 -9.12 -8.95 10.38
C ARG A 151 -9.59 -8.92 11.83
N LYS A 152 -8.69 -8.70 12.78
CA LYS A 152 -8.98 -8.64 14.23
C LYS A 152 -9.27 -7.22 14.72
N SER A 153 -9.03 -6.20 13.90
CA SER A 153 -9.12 -4.79 14.29
C SER A 153 -10.57 -4.32 14.48
N GLY A 154 -11.54 -5.00 13.86
CA GLY A 154 -12.92 -4.53 13.76
C GLY A 154 -13.21 -3.71 12.50
N TRP A 155 -12.21 -3.51 11.61
CA TRP A 155 -12.45 -3.00 10.26
C TRP A 155 -13.40 -3.93 9.50
N ASP A 156 -14.41 -3.33 8.86
CA ASP A 156 -15.55 -4.03 8.24
C ASP A 156 -15.38 -4.25 6.73
N GLY A 157 -14.25 -3.83 6.17
CA GLY A 157 -13.90 -4.07 4.77
C GLY A 157 -13.40 -5.48 4.45
N GLU A 158 -13.13 -5.72 3.17
CA GLU A 158 -12.65 -7.00 2.66
C GLU A 158 -11.12 -7.02 2.54
N VAL A 159 -10.44 -8.01 3.16
CA VAL A 159 -9.00 -8.23 2.97
C VAL A 159 -8.70 -9.53 2.24
N GLN A 160 -8.07 -9.41 1.08
CA GLN A 160 -7.55 -10.50 0.26
C GLN A 160 -6.03 -10.61 0.42
N ILE A 161 -5.52 -11.84 0.43
CA ILE A 161 -4.08 -12.09 0.45
C ILE A 161 -3.66 -13.05 -0.65
N VAL A 162 -2.56 -12.74 -1.32
CA VAL A 162 -1.97 -13.54 -2.37
C VAL A 162 -0.50 -13.77 -2.03
N GLU A 163 -0.09 -15.03 -1.93
CA GLU A 163 1.32 -15.41 -1.83
C GLU A 163 1.82 -15.87 -3.21
N ILE A 164 2.97 -15.35 -3.62
CA ILE A 164 3.65 -15.75 -4.85
C ILE A 164 4.81 -16.69 -4.49
N GLU A 165 4.61 -17.98 -4.77
CA GLU A 165 5.57 -19.05 -4.51
C GLU A 165 6.89 -18.81 -5.25
N GLY A 166 8.02 -19.11 -4.63
CA GLY A 166 9.35 -19.15 -5.23
C GLY A 166 10.01 -17.81 -5.56
N GLU A 167 9.32 -16.69 -5.36
CA GLU A 167 9.81 -15.34 -5.70
C GLU A 167 10.36 -14.58 -4.49
N GLU A 168 11.19 -13.58 -4.78
CA GLU A 168 11.82 -12.68 -3.80
C GLU A 168 11.12 -11.32 -3.73
N HIS A 169 11.60 -10.45 -2.84
CA HIS A 169 11.09 -9.10 -2.65
C HIS A 169 11.08 -8.32 -3.98
N VAL A 170 9.93 -7.71 -4.28
CA VAL A 170 9.63 -6.90 -5.49
C VAL A 170 10.14 -7.49 -6.82
N PHE A 171 10.16 -8.82 -6.95
CA PHE A 171 10.65 -9.54 -8.14
C PHE A 171 10.06 -9.01 -9.47
N HIS A 172 8.80 -8.58 -9.45
CA HIS A 172 8.07 -8.08 -10.62
C HIS A 172 8.61 -6.76 -11.17
N LEU A 173 9.38 -5.99 -10.39
CA LEU A 173 10.08 -4.80 -10.88
C LEU A 173 11.36 -5.16 -11.63
N PHE A 174 12.00 -6.27 -11.26
CA PHE A 174 13.26 -6.71 -11.85
C PHE A 174 13.07 -7.65 -13.05
N ASN A 175 12.00 -8.45 -13.04
CA ASN A 175 11.67 -9.38 -14.12
C ASN A 175 10.18 -9.30 -14.48
N PRO A 176 9.73 -8.19 -15.07
CA PRO A 176 8.30 -7.88 -15.27
C PRO A 176 7.58 -8.82 -16.25
N ASP A 177 8.33 -9.47 -17.14
CA ASP A 177 7.77 -10.35 -18.17
C ASP A 177 7.74 -11.83 -17.75
N CYS A 178 8.20 -12.15 -16.54
CA CYS A 178 8.12 -13.51 -16.03
C CYS A 178 6.66 -13.91 -15.76
N GLU A 179 6.38 -15.22 -15.86
CA GLU A 179 5.01 -15.75 -15.70
C GLU A 179 4.33 -15.26 -14.42
N LYS A 180 5.06 -15.26 -13.30
CA LYS A 180 4.52 -14.83 -12.00
C LYS A 180 4.32 -13.32 -11.89
N ALA A 181 5.14 -12.51 -12.57
CA ALA A 181 4.96 -11.07 -12.61
C ALA A 181 3.71 -10.71 -13.42
N VAL A 182 3.49 -11.42 -14.53
CA VAL A 182 2.26 -11.31 -15.33
C VAL A 182 1.03 -11.77 -14.53
N ILE A 183 1.13 -12.86 -13.74
CA ILE A 183 0.06 -13.29 -12.85
C ILE A 183 -0.25 -12.22 -11.80
N LEU A 184 0.77 -11.66 -11.14
CA LEU A 184 0.59 -10.58 -10.18
C LEU A 184 -0.08 -9.37 -10.83
N LEU A 185 0.38 -8.94 -12.00
CA LEU A 185 -0.22 -7.84 -12.76
C LEU A 185 -1.71 -8.07 -13.05
N LYS A 186 -2.07 -9.28 -13.47
CA LYS A 186 -3.49 -9.65 -13.72
C LYS A 186 -4.31 -9.67 -12.44
N ARG A 187 -3.73 -10.06 -11.30
CA ARG A 187 -4.38 -9.98 -9.99
C ARG A 187 -4.67 -8.54 -9.61
N LEU A 188 -3.71 -7.64 -9.79
CA LEU A 188 -3.88 -6.19 -9.57
C LEU A 188 -4.99 -5.63 -10.46
N ALA A 189 -4.94 -5.91 -11.77
CA ALA A 189 -5.95 -5.45 -12.71
C ALA A 189 -7.36 -5.96 -12.36
N SER A 190 -7.48 -7.24 -11.99
CA SER A 190 -8.75 -7.82 -11.53
C SER A 190 -9.25 -7.14 -10.26
N PHE A 191 -8.37 -6.81 -9.31
CA PHE A 191 -8.75 -6.14 -8.08
C PHE A 191 -9.32 -4.73 -8.33
N PHE A 192 -8.69 -3.95 -9.21
CA PHE A 192 -9.13 -2.60 -9.60
C PHE A 192 -10.46 -2.62 -10.38
N ASN A 193 -10.68 -3.66 -11.18
CA ASN A 193 -11.86 -3.79 -12.02
C ASN A 193 -13.10 -4.38 -11.33
N GLN A 194 -12.96 -4.92 -10.11
CA GLN A 194 -14.11 -5.34 -9.32
C GLN A 194 -15.00 -4.14 -9.00
N ASP A 195 -16.29 -4.25 -9.33
CA ASP A 195 -17.31 -3.27 -8.97
C ASP A 195 -17.52 -3.22 -7.46
N ARG A 196 -18.25 -2.19 -6.98
CA ARG A 196 -18.65 -2.10 -5.57
C ARG A 196 -19.39 -3.40 -5.19
N ALA A 197 -19.03 -3.98 -4.06
CA ALA A 197 -19.88 -5.01 -3.46
C ALA A 197 -21.24 -4.34 -3.17
N ASN A 198 -22.30 -4.87 -3.78
CA ASN A 198 -23.67 -4.41 -3.56
C ASN A 198 -24.13 -4.65 -2.12
#